data_AF-A0A8W8II04-F1
#
_entry.id   AF-A0A8W8II04-F1
#
_cell.length_a   1.000
_cell.length_b   1.000
_cell.length_c   1.000
_cell.angle_alpha   90.00
_cell.angle_beta   90.00
_cell.angle_gamma   90.00
#
_symmetry.space_group_name_H-M   'P 1'
#
loop_
_entity.id
_entity.type
_entity.pdbx_description
1 polymer ?
#
loop_
_entity_poly.entity_id
_entity_poly.type
_entity_poly.pdbx_seq_one_letter_code
_entity_poly.pdbx_strand_id
1 'polypeptide(L)'
;STLDLQKNAQNIGNISLLLRSVFPNTSIYPVLGNHDEYPADAYPPAPGSDYYTTILHQAHFDKLLTNDTAAQFQTGGYYSTLSRPGLRVMGLNTNLLYSQNKLTGKSADPAQQFQWMTATLSDARKNNEKVILLSHVPPGLFEKYSGLMWFYNEFNTQYVRILQNFSDVITSQIYGHEHTDSYRILKDPKGAPIGVLFLAPAVTPWNSSLAGVGANNPSIRLYTYNRMDGTVLNYQQYYLNLASLIKGTANWTLEYDAKKDYNVGDLSPKSMLNLALSFNSDNSVMFSKYLTYNSVSQAVNPACDLDCKMVHICSITELERMNFDLCKTVNPTKTTKMPHPSPPTHHRRPVSKTYIYIIVGLAAVVFILFIVVGIICIRRRRHFIPYRFSRFSNSLGRGPIN
;
A
#
# COMPACT_ATOMS: atom_id res chain seq x y z
N SER A 1 -17.44 32.38 11.15
CA SER A 1 -16.32 32.67 10.23
C SER A 1 -16.45 31.76 9.03
N THR A 2 -16.12 32.25 7.83
CA THR A 2 -16.00 31.40 6.63
C THR A 2 -14.79 30.47 6.81
N LEU A 3 -14.89 29.23 6.34
CA LEU A 3 -13.74 28.31 6.32
C LEU A 3 -12.77 28.75 5.24
N ASP A 4 -11.48 28.75 5.56
CA ASP A 4 -10.36 28.98 4.64
C ASP A 4 -9.14 28.13 5.06
N LEU A 5 -8.05 28.20 4.29
CA LEU A 5 -6.82 27.45 4.56
C LEU A 5 -6.22 27.80 5.93
N GLN A 6 -6.22 29.08 6.30
CA GLN A 6 -5.64 29.50 7.57
C GLN A 6 -6.44 28.94 8.76
N LYS A 7 -7.77 28.97 8.69
CA LYS A 7 -8.64 28.43 9.72
C LYS A 7 -8.54 26.91 9.79
N ASN A 8 -8.41 26.24 8.65
CA ASN A 8 -8.16 24.80 8.58
C ASN A 8 -6.84 24.43 9.28
N ALA A 9 -5.73 25.08 8.88
CA ALA A 9 -4.42 24.87 9.47
C ALA A 9 -4.37 25.17 10.99
N GLN A 10 -5.06 26.22 11.44
CA GLN A 10 -5.22 26.53 12.86
C GLN A 10 -5.95 25.43 13.64
N ASN A 11 -6.99 24.81 13.06
CA ASN A 11 -7.70 23.72 13.70
C ASN A 11 -6.78 22.50 13.88
N ILE A 12 -5.97 22.17 12.87
CA ILE A 12 -4.95 21.12 12.97
C ILE A 12 -3.92 21.51 14.04
N GLY A 13 -3.44 22.75 14.02
CA GLY A 13 -2.47 23.28 14.98
C GLY A 13 -2.94 23.19 16.43
N ASN A 14 -4.22 23.43 16.71
CA ASN A 14 -4.80 23.26 18.03
C ASN A 14 -4.69 21.81 18.53
N ILE A 15 -4.93 20.83 17.66
CA ILE A 15 -4.79 19.40 18.00
C ILE A 15 -3.32 19.05 18.23
N SER A 16 -2.42 19.50 17.35
CA SER A 16 -0.97 19.31 17.50
C SER A 16 -0.44 19.83 18.84
N LEU A 17 -0.83 21.05 19.22
CA LEU A 17 -0.43 21.67 20.48
C LEU A 17 -1.02 20.95 21.69
N LEU A 18 -2.29 20.52 21.63
CA LEU A 18 -2.93 19.74 22.69
C LEU A 18 -2.20 18.41 22.89
N LEU A 19 -1.93 17.65 21.82
CA LEU A 19 -1.23 16.38 21.91
C LEU A 19 0.18 16.55 22.49
N ARG A 20 0.93 17.57 22.05
CA ARG A 20 2.25 17.89 22.60
C ARG A 20 2.19 18.30 24.08
N SER A 21 1.14 19.03 24.48
CA SER A 21 0.93 19.43 25.87
C SER A 21 0.62 18.23 26.78
N VAL A 22 -0.19 17.29 26.32
CA VAL A 22 -0.59 16.11 27.11
C VAL A 22 0.52 15.05 27.12
N PHE A 23 1.30 14.93 26.05
CA PHE A 23 2.36 13.94 25.89
C PHE A 23 3.72 14.58 25.58
N PRO A 24 4.30 15.36 26.51
CA PRO A 24 5.51 16.16 26.25
C PRO A 24 6.76 15.36 25.92
N ASN A 25 6.81 14.08 26.33
CA ASN A 25 7.97 13.19 26.15
C ASN A 25 7.70 12.05 25.15
N THR A 26 6.64 12.17 24.34
CA THR A 26 6.26 11.14 23.37
C THR A 26 6.44 11.68 21.95
N SER A 27 7.15 10.92 21.12
CA SER A 27 7.24 11.23 19.68
C SER A 27 5.88 11.10 19.03
N ILE A 28 5.47 12.13 18.30
CA ILE A 28 4.21 12.16 17.54
C ILE A 28 4.57 12.23 16.07
N TYR A 29 4.05 11.28 15.29
CA TYR A 29 4.26 11.19 13.84
C TYR A 29 2.95 11.55 13.13
N PRO A 30 2.69 12.83 12.82
CA PRO A 30 1.48 13.24 12.15
C PRO A 30 1.49 12.81 10.67
N VAL A 31 0.33 12.55 10.10
CA VAL A 31 0.10 12.42 8.65
C VAL A 31 -1.11 13.27 8.30
N LEU A 32 -1.11 13.90 7.13
CA LEU A 32 -2.23 14.75 6.70
C LEU A 32 -3.41 13.89 6.23
N GLY A 33 -4.61 14.34 6.56
CA GLY A 33 -5.86 13.82 6.01
C GLY A 33 -6.42 14.66 4.86
N ASN A 34 -7.35 14.10 4.11
CA ASN A 34 -7.91 14.74 2.91
C ASN A 34 -8.68 16.06 3.24
N HIS A 35 -9.17 16.19 4.48
CA HIS A 35 -9.80 17.39 5.02
C HIS A 35 -8.84 18.42 5.65
N ASP A 36 -7.54 18.12 5.70
CA ASP A 36 -6.50 19.00 6.24
C ASP A 36 -6.00 20.05 5.21
N GLU A 37 -6.79 20.27 4.16
CA GLU A 37 -6.56 21.21 3.05
C GLU A 37 -7.83 22.04 2.82
N TYR A 38 -7.69 23.23 2.24
CA TYR A 38 -8.81 24.04 1.79
C TYR A 38 -8.62 24.58 0.36
N PRO A 39 -9.57 24.31 -0.56
CA PRO A 39 -10.73 23.42 -0.41
C PRO A 39 -10.33 21.97 -0.13
N ALA A 40 -11.19 21.21 0.56
CA ALA A 40 -10.90 19.82 0.89
C ALA A 40 -10.52 19.01 -0.37
N ASP A 41 -9.64 18.02 -0.19
CA ASP A 41 -9.10 17.13 -1.22
C ASP A 41 -8.16 17.78 -2.25
N ALA A 42 -8.04 19.10 -2.31
CA ALA A 42 -7.34 19.82 -3.38
C ALA A 42 -5.82 19.96 -3.16
N TYR A 43 -5.13 18.86 -2.86
CA TYR A 43 -3.69 18.89 -2.58
C TYR A 43 -2.84 19.21 -3.83
N PRO A 44 -1.85 20.10 -3.72
CA PRO A 44 -1.02 20.49 -4.86
C PRO A 44 -0.11 19.35 -5.34
N PRO A 45 -0.04 19.10 -6.67
CA PRO A 45 0.72 17.97 -7.23
C PRO A 45 2.22 18.27 -7.41
N ALA A 46 2.64 19.54 -7.32
CA ALA A 46 4.02 19.93 -7.51
C ALA A 46 4.83 19.74 -6.20
N PRO A 47 6.04 19.15 -6.28
CA PRO A 47 6.90 19.07 -5.11
C PRO A 47 7.33 20.48 -4.66
N GLY A 48 7.45 20.70 -3.36
CA GLY A 48 7.89 21.96 -2.78
C GLY A 48 6.85 23.09 -2.83
N SER A 49 5.56 22.77 -3.00
CA SER A 49 4.50 23.78 -2.98
C SER A 49 4.45 24.52 -1.63
N ASP A 50 4.21 25.84 -1.68
CA ASP A 50 4.08 26.70 -0.49
C ASP A 50 3.03 26.23 0.52
N TYR A 51 2.05 25.45 0.08
CA TYR A 51 1.07 24.80 0.94
C TYR A 51 1.74 23.96 2.05
N TYR A 52 2.70 23.11 1.69
CA TYR A 52 3.33 22.20 2.67
C TYR A 52 4.17 22.96 3.69
N THR A 53 4.85 24.04 3.27
CA THR A 53 5.54 24.96 4.18
C THR A 53 4.55 25.68 5.10
N THR A 54 3.42 26.13 4.56
CA THR A 54 2.36 26.80 5.33
C THR A 54 1.80 25.87 6.40
N ILE A 55 1.43 24.64 6.03
CA ILE A 55 0.91 23.65 6.96
C ILE A 55 1.95 23.25 8.00
N LEU A 56 3.21 23.02 7.60
CA LEU A 56 4.28 22.65 8.53
C LEU A 56 4.34 23.60 9.74
N HIS A 57 4.25 24.92 9.49
CA HIS A 57 4.34 25.93 10.53
C HIS A 57 3.00 26.22 11.23
N GLN A 58 1.91 26.34 10.48
CA GLN A 58 0.60 26.71 11.05
C GLN A 58 -0.06 25.54 11.79
N ALA A 59 0.12 24.31 11.32
CA ALA A 59 -0.31 23.10 12.01
C ALA A 59 0.69 22.64 13.10
N HIS A 60 1.81 23.37 13.28
CA HIS A 60 2.85 23.06 14.26
C HIS A 60 3.48 21.67 14.10
N PHE A 61 3.64 21.19 12.87
CA PHE A 61 4.34 19.93 12.63
C PHE A 61 5.86 20.09 12.78
N ASP A 62 6.39 21.29 12.56
CA ASP A 62 7.77 21.68 12.91
C ASP A 62 8.09 21.51 14.41
N LYS A 63 7.06 21.51 15.26
CA LYS A 63 7.13 21.24 16.69
C LYS A 63 6.99 19.77 17.06
N LEU A 64 6.57 18.91 16.14
CA LEU A 64 6.38 17.46 16.37
C LEU A 64 7.50 16.64 15.70
N LEU A 65 8.00 17.11 14.57
CA LEU A 65 8.99 16.45 13.74
C LEU A 65 10.40 17.00 14.00
N THR A 66 11.43 16.20 13.71
CA THR A 66 12.82 16.70 13.70
C THR A 66 13.05 17.62 12.49
N ASN A 67 14.09 18.48 12.53
CA ASN A 67 14.39 19.42 11.45
C ASN A 67 14.52 18.74 10.07
N ASP A 68 15.25 17.62 9.99
CA ASP A 68 15.43 16.87 8.73
C ASP A 68 14.13 16.24 8.23
N THR A 69 13.25 15.84 9.14
CA THR A 69 11.93 15.29 8.83
C THR A 69 10.97 16.38 8.37
N ALA A 70 11.03 17.56 9.00
CA ALA A 70 10.28 18.74 8.62
C ALA A 70 10.67 19.23 7.22
N ALA A 71 11.97 19.22 6.87
CA ALA A 71 12.44 19.56 5.54
C ALA A 71 11.91 18.60 4.45
N GLN A 72 11.88 17.29 4.72
CA GLN A 72 11.24 16.32 3.83
C GLN A 72 9.75 16.63 3.64
N PHE A 73 9.03 16.91 4.73
CA PHE A 73 7.60 17.23 4.70
C PHE A 73 7.26 18.39 3.76
N GLN A 74 8.12 19.42 3.67
CA GLN A 74 7.91 20.55 2.76
C GLN A 74 7.89 20.15 1.28
N THR A 75 8.40 18.97 0.92
CA THR A 75 8.40 18.49 -0.47
C THR A 75 7.01 18.06 -0.92
N GLY A 76 6.24 17.35 -0.08
CA GLY A 76 4.98 16.76 -0.52
C GLY A 76 4.05 16.32 0.61
N GLY A 77 4.28 16.75 1.85
CA GLY A 77 3.55 16.31 3.03
C GLY A 77 3.91 14.90 3.50
N TYR A 78 4.93 14.28 2.90
CA TYR A 78 5.47 12.97 3.28
C TYR A 78 6.85 13.11 3.92
N TYR A 79 7.25 12.13 4.73
CA TYR A 79 8.56 12.11 5.37
C TYR A 79 8.94 10.70 5.85
N SER A 80 10.22 10.52 6.16
CA SER A 80 10.66 9.37 6.94
C SER A 80 11.69 9.76 8.00
N THR A 81 11.73 8.98 9.09
CA THR A 81 12.69 9.18 10.16
C THR A 81 12.96 7.89 10.93
N LEU A 82 14.16 7.75 11.49
CA LEU A 82 14.47 6.65 12.39
C LEU A 82 13.80 6.92 13.75
N SER A 83 12.92 6.02 14.16
CA SER A 83 12.36 6.03 15.52
C SER A 83 13.36 5.50 16.54
N ARG A 84 14.24 4.61 16.10
CA ARG A 84 15.38 4.01 16.81
C ARG A 84 16.30 3.34 15.78
N PRO A 85 17.53 2.93 16.15
CA PRO A 85 18.39 2.18 15.25
C PRO A 85 17.68 0.95 14.67
N GLY A 86 17.70 0.82 13.34
CA GLY A 86 17.07 -0.31 12.62
C GLY A 86 15.55 -0.22 12.43
N LEU A 87 14.85 0.79 12.97
CA LEU A 87 13.40 0.93 12.80
C LEU A 87 13.00 2.35 12.39
N ARG A 88 12.49 2.46 11.17
CA ARG A 88 12.03 3.69 10.53
C ARG A 88 10.51 3.82 10.60
N VAL A 89 10.05 5.05 10.78
CA VAL A 89 8.66 5.45 10.54
C VAL A 89 8.62 6.21 9.22
N MET A 90 7.64 5.89 8.38
CA MET A 90 7.40 6.53 7.09
C MET A 90 5.97 7.05 7.07
N GLY A 91 5.80 8.38 7.08
CA GLY A 91 4.52 9.04 6.91
C GLY A 91 4.31 9.42 5.45
N LEU A 92 3.23 8.94 4.84
CA LEU A 92 2.88 9.23 3.45
C LEU A 92 1.74 10.23 3.34
N ASN A 93 1.70 10.96 2.22
CA ASN A 93 0.58 11.79 1.82
C ASN A 93 -0.24 11.04 0.76
N THR A 94 -1.06 10.08 1.16
CA THR A 94 -1.93 9.36 0.21
C THR A 94 -3.13 10.19 -0.27
N ASN A 95 -3.32 11.42 0.24
CA ASN A 95 -4.31 12.36 -0.30
C ASN A 95 -3.97 12.79 -1.74
N LEU A 96 -2.69 12.72 -2.12
CA LEU A 96 -2.25 12.92 -3.50
C LEU A 96 -2.74 11.82 -4.45
N LEU A 97 -3.03 10.64 -3.91
CA LEU A 97 -3.52 9.49 -4.68
C LEU A 97 -5.05 9.44 -4.74
N TYR A 98 -5.72 10.26 -3.94
CA TYR A 98 -7.17 10.26 -3.77
C TYR A 98 -7.89 10.70 -5.04
N SER A 99 -8.89 9.94 -5.47
CA SER A 99 -9.66 10.17 -6.70
C SER A 99 -10.47 11.47 -6.70
N GLN A 100 -10.72 12.06 -5.53
CA GLN A 100 -11.34 13.39 -5.43
C GLN A 100 -10.35 14.54 -5.55
N ASN A 101 -9.05 14.30 -5.42
CA ASN A 101 -8.04 15.29 -5.74
C ASN A 101 -7.92 15.45 -7.26
N LYS A 102 -8.70 16.38 -7.82
CA LYS A 102 -8.73 16.61 -9.28
C LYS A 102 -7.43 17.25 -9.80
N LEU A 103 -6.54 17.72 -8.93
CA LEU A 103 -5.25 18.30 -9.31
C LEU A 103 -4.21 17.24 -9.66
N THR A 104 -4.35 16.01 -9.14
CA THR A 104 -3.33 14.96 -9.30
C THR A 104 -3.66 13.91 -10.36
N GLY A 105 -4.90 13.81 -10.82
CA GLY A 105 -5.35 12.74 -11.73
C GLY A 105 -4.66 12.67 -13.09
N LYS A 106 -3.89 13.69 -13.51
CA LYS A 106 -3.05 13.67 -14.72
C LYS A 106 -1.56 13.43 -14.44
N SER A 107 -1.15 13.43 -13.18
CA SER A 107 0.23 13.18 -12.77
C SER A 107 0.51 11.68 -12.80
N ALA A 108 1.70 11.29 -13.24
CA ALA A 108 2.17 9.92 -13.08
C ALA A 108 2.73 9.65 -11.66
N ASP A 109 3.22 10.70 -10.99
CA ASP A 109 3.78 10.62 -9.65
C ASP A 109 3.66 11.99 -8.93
N PRO A 110 2.49 12.31 -8.36
CA PRO A 110 2.26 13.59 -7.70
C PRO A 110 3.23 13.79 -6.52
N ALA A 111 3.84 14.99 -6.47
CA ALA A 111 4.92 15.36 -5.55
C ALA A 111 6.12 14.40 -5.54
N GLN A 112 6.30 13.59 -6.60
CA GLN A 112 7.35 12.56 -6.72
C GLN A 112 7.32 11.53 -5.57
N GLN A 113 6.14 11.31 -4.98
CA GLN A 113 5.99 10.48 -3.78
C GLN A 113 6.32 9.01 -4.04
N PHE A 114 5.93 8.42 -5.18
CA PHE A 114 6.23 7.02 -5.49
C PHE A 114 7.72 6.80 -5.72
N GLN A 115 8.38 7.70 -6.45
CA GLN A 115 9.82 7.70 -6.63
C GLN A 115 10.54 7.81 -5.27
N TRP A 116 10.14 8.77 -4.44
CA TRP A 116 10.71 8.98 -3.12
C TRP A 116 10.48 7.78 -2.18
N MET A 117 9.26 7.23 -2.16
CA MET A 117 8.90 6.07 -1.35
C MET A 117 9.76 4.86 -1.74
N THR A 118 9.89 4.59 -3.04
CA THR A 118 10.70 3.49 -3.56
C THR A 118 12.18 3.64 -3.20
N ALA A 119 12.74 4.85 -3.34
CA ALA A 119 14.12 5.14 -2.97
C ALA A 119 14.35 4.94 -1.46
N THR A 120 13.48 5.51 -0.64
CA THR A 120 13.56 5.42 0.83
C THR A 120 13.45 3.98 1.33
N LEU A 121 12.54 3.17 0.77
CA LEU A 121 12.42 1.75 1.11
C LEU A 121 13.62 0.94 0.64
N SER A 122 14.21 1.29 -0.51
CA SER A 122 15.44 0.66 -0.99
C SER A 122 16.61 0.94 -0.08
N ASP A 123 16.72 2.16 0.44
CA ASP A 123 17.77 2.53 1.37
C ASP A 123 17.56 1.89 2.75
N ALA A 124 16.31 1.83 3.23
CA ALA A 124 15.96 1.05 4.43
C ALA A 124 16.41 -0.42 4.28
N ARG A 125 16.13 -1.06 3.13
CA ARG A 125 16.60 -2.43 2.84
C ARG A 125 18.12 -2.55 2.92
N LYS A 126 18.85 -1.66 2.25
CA LYS A 126 20.33 -1.66 2.25
C LYS A 126 20.91 -1.47 3.65
N ASN A 127 20.25 -0.66 4.47
CA ASN A 127 20.68 -0.36 5.83
C ASN A 127 20.18 -1.35 6.87
N ASN A 128 19.52 -2.45 6.46
CA ASN A 128 18.90 -3.44 7.35
C ASN A 128 17.87 -2.82 8.31
N GLU A 129 17.16 -1.79 7.87
CA GLU A 129 16.08 -1.16 8.61
C GLU A 129 14.74 -1.81 8.28
N LYS A 130 13.83 -1.79 9.25
CA LYS A 130 12.41 -2.11 9.05
C LYS A 130 11.56 -0.84 9.08
N VAL A 131 10.38 -0.89 8.47
CA VAL A 131 9.52 0.28 8.27
C VAL A 131 8.12 0.05 8.82
N ILE A 132 7.69 0.95 9.71
CA ILE A 132 6.28 1.18 10.03
C ILE A 132 5.77 2.30 9.12
N LEU A 133 4.79 1.97 8.28
CA LEU A 133 4.17 2.91 7.34
C LEU A 133 2.88 3.48 7.94
N LEU A 134 2.76 4.80 7.90
CA LEU A 134 1.59 5.55 8.34
C LEU A 134 1.01 6.34 7.16
N SER A 135 -0.31 6.31 6.98
CA SER A 135 -0.98 7.17 6.01
C SER A 135 -2.44 7.42 6.36
N HIS A 136 -3.11 8.34 5.67
CA HIS A 136 -4.53 8.60 5.89
C HIS A 136 -5.44 7.72 5.05
N VAL A 137 -5.51 7.97 3.73
CA VAL A 137 -6.37 7.25 2.79
C VAL A 137 -5.77 5.87 2.47
N PRO A 138 -6.50 4.75 2.70
CA PRO A 138 -6.00 3.41 2.42
C PRO A 138 -6.13 3.04 0.93
N PRO A 139 -5.28 2.11 0.42
CA PRO A 139 -5.50 1.46 -0.87
C PRO A 139 -6.65 0.45 -0.78
N GLY A 140 -7.14 0.01 -1.95
CA GLY A 140 -8.20 -0.97 -2.06
C GLY A 140 -9.60 -0.37 -1.97
N LEU A 141 -10.55 -1.21 -1.59
CA LEU A 141 -11.97 -0.88 -1.59
C LEU A 141 -12.52 -0.69 -0.19
N PHE A 142 -13.50 0.22 -0.08
CA PHE A 142 -14.20 0.47 1.17
C PHE A 142 -15.17 -0.66 1.48
N GLU A 143 -15.07 -1.27 2.66
CA GLU A 143 -15.86 -2.44 3.05
C GLU A 143 -17.34 -2.15 3.32
N LYS A 144 -17.71 -0.87 3.45
CA LYS A 144 -19.10 -0.43 3.70
C LYS A 144 -19.80 0.14 2.47
N TYR A 145 -19.11 0.26 1.34
CA TYR A 145 -19.68 0.79 0.11
C TYR A 145 -19.16 0.01 -1.10
N SER A 146 -20.02 -0.86 -1.65
CA SER A 146 -19.66 -1.76 -2.75
C SER A 146 -19.09 -1.00 -3.95
N GLY A 147 -17.86 -1.33 -4.33
CA GLY A 147 -17.21 -0.78 -5.53
C GLY A 147 -16.52 0.57 -5.35
N LEU A 148 -16.59 1.20 -4.17
CA LEU A 148 -15.89 2.45 -3.92
C LEU A 148 -14.41 2.18 -3.62
N MET A 149 -13.55 2.73 -4.46
CA MET A 149 -12.11 2.80 -4.27
C MET A 149 -11.72 4.26 -4.11
N TRP A 150 -10.93 4.56 -3.07
CA TRP A 150 -10.55 5.93 -2.78
C TRP A 150 -9.51 6.45 -3.75
N PHE A 151 -8.48 5.66 -4.04
CA PHE A 151 -7.42 6.05 -4.98
C PHE A 151 -7.91 6.04 -6.43
N TYR A 152 -7.25 6.81 -7.29
CA TYR A 152 -7.24 6.49 -8.71
C TYR A 152 -6.73 5.06 -8.92
N ASN A 153 -7.33 4.32 -9.85
CA ASN A 153 -7.05 2.90 -10.04
C ASN A 153 -5.57 2.65 -10.38
N GLU A 154 -4.97 3.50 -11.21
CA GLU A 154 -3.56 3.44 -11.61
C GLU A 154 -2.63 3.65 -10.40
N PHE A 155 -2.96 4.62 -9.55
CA PHE A 155 -2.22 4.87 -8.30
C PHE A 155 -2.38 3.74 -7.31
N ASN A 156 -3.57 3.14 -7.19
CA ASN A 156 -3.79 1.96 -6.37
C ASN A 156 -2.88 0.81 -6.80
N THR A 157 -2.87 0.49 -8.09
CA THR A 157 -2.03 -0.57 -8.63
C THR A 157 -0.54 -0.27 -8.44
N GLN A 158 -0.09 0.97 -8.66
CA GLN A 158 1.31 1.36 -8.44
C GLN A 158 1.70 1.25 -6.96
N TYR A 159 0.84 1.74 -6.06
CA TYR A 159 1.04 1.68 -4.61
C TYR A 159 1.13 0.23 -4.12
N VAL A 160 0.16 -0.62 -4.50
CA VAL A 160 0.14 -2.05 -4.14
C VAL A 160 1.40 -2.77 -4.64
N ARG A 161 1.88 -2.48 -5.86
CA ARG A 161 3.13 -3.06 -6.38
C ARG A 161 4.36 -2.66 -5.56
N ILE A 162 4.44 -1.41 -5.11
CA ILE A 162 5.53 -0.97 -4.22
C ILE A 162 5.45 -1.73 -2.90
N LEU A 163 4.26 -1.82 -2.28
CA LEU A 163 4.08 -2.58 -1.05
C LEU A 163 4.50 -4.05 -1.21
N GLN A 164 4.10 -4.70 -2.30
CA GLN A 164 4.49 -6.08 -2.61
C GLN A 164 6.01 -6.22 -2.70
N ASN A 165 6.66 -5.32 -3.45
CA ASN A 165 8.10 -5.35 -3.70
C ASN A 165 8.94 -5.07 -2.45
N PHE A 166 8.38 -4.40 -1.44
CA PHE A 166 9.05 -4.06 -0.18
C PHE A 166 8.43 -4.70 1.05
N SER A 167 7.67 -5.79 0.87
CA SER A 167 7.04 -6.55 1.96
C SER A 167 8.03 -7.20 2.94
N ASP A 168 9.29 -7.39 2.54
CA ASP A 168 10.38 -7.81 3.41
C ASP A 168 10.87 -6.68 4.35
N VAL A 169 10.62 -5.42 4.01
CA VAL A 169 11.06 -4.23 4.75
C VAL A 169 9.92 -3.61 5.56
N ILE A 170 8.72 -3.53 4.97
CA ILE A 170 7.53 -2.95 5.58
C ILE A 170 6.89 -3.99 6.51
N THR A 171 7.00 -3.77 7.81
CA THR A 171 6.54 -4.74 8.83
C THR A 171 5.17 -4.39 9.38
N SER A 172 4.72 -3.14 9.25
CA SER A 172 3.40 -2.70 9.71
C SER A 172 2.92 -1.50 8.91
N GLN A 173 1.61 -1.44 8.67
CA GLN A 173 0.96 -0.38 7.91
C GLN A 173 -0.32 0.04 8.62
N ILE A 174 -0.49 1.34 8.86
CA ILE A 174 -1.59 1.89 9.63
C ILE A 174 -2.26 3.03 8.84
N TYR A 175 -3.57 2.94 8.69
CA TYR A 175 -4.40 3.87 7.93
C TYR A 175 -5.61 4.36 8.74
N GLY A 176 -6.25 5.42 8.24
CA GLY A 176 -7.50 5.98 8.78
C GLY A 176 -8.55 6.15 7.67
N HIS A 177 -9.03 7.38 7.51
CA HIS A 177 -10.01 7.85 6.49
C HIS A 177 -11.41 7.24 6.54
N GLU A 178 -11.56 5.92 6.66
CA GLU A 178 -12.84 5.23 6.54
C GLU A 178 -13.72 5.33 7.79
N HIS A 179 -13.14 5.77 8.92
CA HIS A 179 -13.76 5.93 10.24
C HIS A 179 -14.29 4.64 10.89
N THR A 180 -14.23 3.52 10.17
CA THR A 180 -14.62 2.19 10.61
C THR A 180 -13.42 1.34 11.03
N ASP A 181 -13.67 0.32 11.85
CA ASP A 181 -12.65 -0.65 12.25
C ASP A 181 -12.53 -1.74 11.17
N SER A 182 -11.37 -1.81 10.51
CA SER A 182 -11.13 -2.84 9.51
C SER A 182 -9.64 -3.13 9.32
N TYR A 183 -9.35 -4.05 8.39
CA TYR A 183 -8.01 -4.34 7.94
C TYR A 183 -8.04 -4.79 6.47
N ARG A 184 -6.87 -4.83 5.83
CA ARG A 184 -6.68 -5.38 4.48
C ARG A 184 -5.50 -6.34 4.45
N ILE A 185 -5.57 -7.34 3.57
CA ILE A 185 -4.50 -8.29 3.33
C ILE A 185 -3.75 -7.87 2.07
N LEU A 186 -2.45 -7.63 2.22
CA LEU A 186 -1.55 -7.54 1.08
C LEU A 186 -1.15 -8.96 0.67
N LYS A 187 -1.40 -9.30 -0.59
CA LYS A 187 -0.98 -10.59 -1.18
C LYS A 187 0.12 -10.38 -2.20
N ASP A 188 1.00 -11.35 -2.33
CA ASP A 188 1.95 -11.41 -3.45
C ASP A 188 1.21 -11.74 -4.77
N PRO A 189 1.88 -11.65 -5.94
CA PRO A 189 1.26 -12.00 -7.22
C PRO A 189 0.78 -13.45 -7.35
N LYS A 190 1.18 -14.36 -6.44
CA LYS A 190 0.75 -15.76 -6.39
C LYS A 190 -0.40 -15.98 -5.41
N GLY A 191 -0.84 -14.94 -4.70
CA GLY A 191 -1.94 -14.97 -3.73
C GLY A 191 -1.52 -15.31 -2.29
N ALA A 192 -0.23 -15.45 -1.99
CA ALA A 192 0.22 -15.66 -0.62
C ALA A 192 0.11 -14.36 0.20
N PRO A 193 -0.43 -14.38 1.44
CA PRO A 193 -0.52 -13.18 2.27
C PRO A 193 0.88 -12.79 2.77
N ILE A 194 1.28 -11.55 2.51
CA ILE A 194 2.62 -10.99 2.80
C ILE A 194 2.59 -9.72 3.65
N GLY A 195 1.41 -9.16 3.92
CA GLY A 195 1.27 -7.99 4.78
C GLY A 195 -0.15 -7.77 5.28
N VAL A 196 -0.28 -6.98 6.34
CA VAL A 196 -1.55 -6.53 6.91
C VAL A 196 -1.55 -5.02 6.97
N LEU A 197 -2.64 -4.41 6.47
CA LEU A 197 -2.91 -2.99 6.58
C LEU A 197 -4.00 -2.82 7.63
N PHE A 198 -3.70 -2.17 8.75
CA PHE A 198 -4.67 -1.92 9.82
C PHE A 198 -5.36 -0.58 9.59
N LEU A 199 -6.68 -0.57 9.58
CA LEU A 199 -7.48 0.65 9.46
C LEU A 199 -8.09 0.95 10.83
N ALA A 200 -7.73 2.11 11.38
CA ALA A 200 -8.22 2.53 12.68
C ALA A 200 -9.49 3.37 12.53
N PRO A 201 -10.52 3.13 13.37
CA PRO A 201 -11.73 3.94 13.38
C PRO A 201 -11.47 5.35 13.92
N ALA A 202 -12.44 6.25 13.72
CA ALA A 202 -12.28 7.66 14.06
C ALA A 202 -12.66 7.99 15.51
N VAL A 203 -12.17 9.13 15.99
CA VAL A 203 -12.68 9.78 17.21
C VAL A 203 -14.02 10.48 16.92
N THR A 204 -14.20 11.06 15.73
CA THR A 204 -15.49 11.66 15.38
C THR A 204 -16.56 10.58 15.23
N PRO A 205 -17.76 10.76 15.81
CA PRO A 205 -18.89 9.87 15.60
C PRO A 205 -19.77 10.30 14.43
N TRP A 206 -19.23 11.13 13.54
CA TRP A 206 -19.98 11.70 12.43
C TRP A 206 -20.67 10.61 11.61
N ASN A 207 -21.98 10.78 11.41
CA ASN A 207 -22.75 9.88 10.57
C ASN A 207 -22.48 10.23 9.10
N SER A 208 -21.94 9.26 8.37
CA SER A 208 -21.53 9.48 6.99
C SER A 208 -22.69 9.87 6.08
N SER A 209 -22.43 10.82 5.20
CA SER A 209 -23.35 11.19 4.12
C SER A 209 -23.40 10.15 3.00
N LEU A 210 -22.48 9.18 2.98
CA LEU A 210 -22.54 8.05 2.06
C LEU A 210 -23.59 7.04 2.53
N ALA A 211 -24.54 6.73 1.65
CA ALA A 211 -25.61 5.79 1.95
C ALA A 211 -25.06 4.42 2.38
N GLY A 212 -25.60 3.86 3.46
CA GLY A 212 -25.24 2.52 3.97
C GLY A 212 -24.02 2.48 4.90
N VAL A 213 -23.26 3.58 5.04
CA VAL A 213 -22.05 3.62 5.87
C VAL A 213 -22.41 3.79 7.35
N GLY A 214 -23.17 4.83 7.69
CA GLY A 214 -23.59 5.10 9.06
C GLY A 214 -22.54 5.85 9.90
N ALA A 215 -22.67 5.75 11.23
CA ALA A 215 -21.80 6.36 12.23
C ALA A 215 -20.96 5.29 12.97
N ASN A 216 -19.96 5.74 13.71
CA ASN A 216 -19.19 4.95 14.68
C ASN A 216 -19.24 5.61 16.06
N ASN A 217 -18.97 4.86 17.13
CA ASN A 217 -18.61 5.50 18.40
C ASN A 217 -17.20 6.10 18.32
N PRO A 218 -16.90 7.18 19.09
CA PRO A 218 -15.54 7.68 19.25
C PRO A 218 -14.60 6.59 19.73
N SER A 219 -13.42 6.53 19.14
CA SER A 219 -12.53 5.39 19.32
C SER A 219 -11.05 5.80 19.29
N ILE A 220 -10.22 5.06 20.02
CA ILE A 220 -8.75 5.15 19.98
C ILE A 220 -8.16 3.75 20.09
N ARG A 221 -7.03 3.50 19.41
CA ARG A 221 -6.40 2.17 19.37
C ARG A 221 -5.01 2.18 19.98
N LEU A 222 -4.69 1.17 20.77
CA LEU A 222 -3.37 0.93 21.34
C LEU A 222 -2.75 -0.30 20.71
N TYR A 223 -1.64 -0.12 19.99
CA TYR A 223 -0.89 -1.23 19.39
C TYR A 223 0.22 -1.72 20.32
N THR A 224 0.34 -3.04 20.45
CA THR A 224 1.55 -3.71 20.97
C THR A 224 2.37 -4.20 19.79
N TYR A 225 3.66 -3.87 19.73
CA TYR A 225 4.52 -4.22 18.60
C TYR A 225 5.91 -4.69 19.05
N ASN A 226 6.58 -5.47 18.20
CA ASN A 226 7.96 -5.88 18.40
C ASN A 226 8.89 -4.68 18.18
N ARG A 227 9.60 -4.26 19.24
CA ARG A 227 10.49 -3.08 19.18
C ARG A 227 11.69 -3.26 18.26
N MET A 228 12.06 -4.49 17.88
CA MET A 228 13.18 -4.76 17.00
C MET A 228 12.85 -4.49 15.53
N ASP A 229 11.69 -4.95 15.07
CA ASP A 229 11.33 -4.92 13.65
C ASP A 229 10.07 -4.11 13.35
N GLY A 230 9.34 -3.62 14.36
CA GLY A 230 8.12 -2.84 14.18
C GLY A 230 6.85 -3.65 13.96
N THR A 231 6.91 -4.98 13.93
CA THR A 231 5.75 -5.84 13.67
C THR A 231 4.69 -5.69 14.75
N VAL A 232 3.45 -5.34 14.38
CA VAL A 232 2.31 -5.36 15.31
C VAL A 232 2.05 -6.79 15.80
N LEU A 233 2.06 -6.96 17.12
CA LEU A 233 1.83 -8.23 17.81
C LEU A 233 0.38 -8.37 18.27
N ASN A 234 -0.26 -7.27 18.66
CA ASN A 234 -1.67 -7.19 19.04
C ASN A 234 -2.15 -5.73 18.99
N TYR A 235 -3.46 -5.51 19.08
CA TYR A 235 -4.00 -4.20 19.43
C TYR A 235 -5.24 -4.31 20.33
N GLN A 236 -5.45 -3.25 21.11
CA GLN A 236 -6.62 -3.04 21.94
C GLN A 236 -7.38 -1.84 21.40
N GLN A 237 -8.67 -2.03 21.12
CA GLN A 237 -9.55 -0.96 20.70
C GLN A 237 -10.27 -0.41 21.93
N TYR A 238 -10.17 0.89 22.15
CA TYR A 238 -10.92 1.60 23.18
C TYR A 238 -11.97 2.46 22.50
N TYR A 239 -13.10 2.61 23.17
CA TYR A 239 -14.22 3.40 22.66
C TYR A 239 -14.96 4.13 23.77
N LEU A 240 -15.68 5.16 23.36
CA LEU A 240 -16.64 5.88 24.19
C LEU A 240 -18.05 5.55 23.71
N ASN A 241 -18.84 4.85 24.52
CA ASN A 241 -20.21 4.54 24.17
C ASN A 241 -21.08 5.80 24.24
N LEU A 242 -21.43 6.40 23.09
CA LEU A 242 -22.20 7.64 23.05
C LEU A 242 -23.62 7.48 23.62
N ALA A 243 -24.26 6.33 23.44
CA ALA A 243 -25.59 6.08 23.99
C ALA A 243 -25.57 6.11 25.53
N SER A 244 -24.45 5.76 26.15
CA SER A 244 -24.28 5.82 27.62
C SER A 244 -24.15 7.26 28.16
N LEU A 245 -23.77 8.23 27.31
CA LEU A 245 -23.57 9.63 27.72
C LEU A 245 -24.87 10.35 28.08
N ILE A 246 -26.03 9.81 27.71
CA ILE A 246 -27.34 10.30 28.16
C ILE A 246 -27.40 10.33 29.70
N LYS A 247 -26.61 9.48 30.37
CA LYS A 247 -26.50 9.41 31.84
C LYS A 247 -25.39 10.29 32.44
N GLY A 248 -24.70 11.10 31.63
CA GLY A 248 -23.79 12.17 32.08
C GLY A 248 -22.33 11.82 32.35
N THR A 249 -21.86 10.61 32.05
CA THR A 249 -20.46 10.21 32.28
C THR A 249 -19.75 9.75 31.00
N ALA A 250 -18.68 10.44 30.62
CA ALA A 250 -17.83 10.07 29.49
C ALA A 250 -16.68 9.14 29.92
N ASN A 251 -16.93 7.84 29.88
CA ASN A 251 -15.95 6.83 30.24
C ASN A 251 -15.46 6.07 29.01
N TRP A 252 -14.18 6.27 28.67
CA TRP A 252 -13.49 5.43 27.69
C TRP A 252 -13.29 4.03 28.27
N THR A 253 -13.69 3.01 27.53
CA THR A 253 -13.57 1.60 27.95
C THR A 253 -12.93 0.77 26.85
N LEU A 254 -12.31 -0.35 27.22
CA LEU A 254 -11.87 -1.36 26.26
C LEU A 254 -13.10 -1.91 25.53
N GLU A 255 -13.11 -1.80 24.21
CA GLU A 255 -14.08 -2.46 23.35
C GLU A 255 -13.70 -3.93 23.19
N TYR A 256 -12.48 -4.19 22.68
CA TYR A 256 -11.98 -5.55 22.47
C TYR A 256 -10.45 -5.62 22.40
N ASP A 257 -9.92 -6.83 22.61
CA ASP A 257 -8.52 -7.20 22.35
C ASP A 257 -8.46 -8.07 21.10
N ALA A 258 -7.73 -7.64 20.06
CA ALA A 258 -7.84 -8.25 18.74
C ALA A 258 -7.55 -9.76 18.75
N LYS A 259 -6.46 -10.19 19.39
CA LYS A 259 -6.12 -11.61 19.47
C LYS A 259 -7.14 -12.41 20.26
N LYS A 260 -7.53 -11.91 21.43
CA LYS A 260 -8.46 -12.59 22.33
C LYS A 260 -9.85 -12.72 21.71
N ASP A 261 -10.39 -11.64 21.18
CA ASP A 261 -11.77 -11.55 20.74
C ASP A 261 -12.02 -12.23 19.39
N TYR A 262 -11.05 -12.15 18.47
CA TYR A 262 -11.06 -12.90 17.21
C TYR A 262 -10.50 -14.32 17.33
N ASN A 263 -10.03 -14.72 18.51
CA ASN A 263 -9.47 -16.05 18.77
C ASN A 263 -8.34 -16.43 17.79
N VAL A 264 -7.40 -15.50 17.55
CA VAL A 264 -6.24 -15.69 16.68
C VAL A 264 -4.93 -15.75 17.48
N GLY A 265 -4.03 -16.65 17.07
CA GLY A 265 -2.74 -16.83 17.76
C GLY A 265 -1.78 -15.65 17.62
N ASP A 266 -1.88 -14.91 16.51
CA ASP A 266 -1.11 -13.71 16.19
C ASP A 266 -1.85 -12.88 15.13
N LEU A 267 -1.33 -11.68 14.83
CA LEU A 267 -1.82 -10.81 13.76
C LEU A 267 -0.97 -10.93 12.47
N SER A 268 -0.35 -12.10 12.24
CA SER A 268 0.42 -12.33 11.00
C SER A 268 -0.50 -12.28 9.76
N PRO A 269 0.05 -12.00 8.57
CA PRO A 269 -0.74 -11.99 7.33
C PRO A 269 -1.55 -13.27 7.10
N LYS A 270 -1.00 -14.43 7.47
CA LYS A 270 -1.69 -15.72 7.36
C LYS A 270 -2.85 -15.84 8.35
N SER A 271 -2.64 -15.48 9.62
CA SER A 271 -3.70 -15.53 10.64
C SER A 271 -4.84 -14.57 10.31
N MET A 272 -4.51 -13.35 9.88
CA MET A 272 -5.51 -12.34 9.50
C MET A 272 -6.25 -12.71 8.22
N LEU A 273 -5.60 -13.33 7.22
CA LEU A 273 -6.31 -13.89 6.06
C LEU A 273 -7.27 -15.02 6.48
N ASN A 274 -6.83 -15.93 7.35
CA ASN A 274 -7.69 -17.01 7.84
C ASN A 274 -8.90 -16.48 8.62
N LEU A 275 -8.73 -15.40 9.40
CA LEU A 275 -9.83 -14.70 10.06
C LEU A 275 -10.85 -14.20 9.02
N ALA A 276 -10.41 -13.50 7.98
CA ALA A 276 -11.29 -13.02 6.91
C ALA A 276 -12.03 -14.17 6.21
N LEU A 277 -11.34 -15.28 5.92
CA LEU A 277 -11.94 -16.46 5.29
C LEU A 277 -12.96 -17.16 6.20
N SER A 278 -12.78 -17.12 7.51
CA SER A 278 -13.72 -17.67 8.49
C SER A 278 -15.08 -16.95 8.52
N PHE A 279 -15.16 -15.75 7.95
CA PHE A 279 -16.42 -15.00 7.86
C PHE A 279 -17.40 -15.64 6.87
N ASN A 280 -16.89 -16.43 5.92
CA ASN A 280 -17.69 -17.06 4.88
C ASN A 280 -18.60 -18.19 5.42
N SER A 281 -18.35 -18.70 6.63
CA SER A 281 -19.23 -19.70 7.25
C SER A 281 -20.65 -19.17 7.46
N ASP A 282 -21.64 -20.05 7.29
CA ASP A 282 -23.04 -19.77 7.63
C ASP A 282 -23.14 -19.38 9.11
N ASN A 283 -23.88 -18.30 9.41
CA ASN A 283 -24.02 -17.76 10.77
C ASN A 283 -22.68 -17.54 11.51
N SER A 284 -21.62 -17.16 10.78
CA SER A 284 -20.29 -16.92 11.35
C SER A 284 -20.32 -15.94 12.53
N VAL A 285 -20.11 -16.46 13.74
CA VAL A 285 -20.00 -15.66 14.97
C VAL A 285 -18.85 -14.66 14.86
N MET A 286 -17.74 -15.04 14.21
CA MET A 286 -16.60 -14.15 14.01
C MET A 286 -16.96 -12.98 13.08
N PHE A 287 -17.78 -13.22 12.06
CA PHE A 287 -18.26 -12.14 11.19
C PHE A 287 -19.20 -11.18 11.94
N SER A 288 -20.12 -11.69 12.77
CA SER A 288 -21.00 -10.84 13.58
C SER A 288 -20.22 -9.99 14.60
N LYS A 289 -19.17 -10.55 15.21
CA LYS A 289 -18.22 -9.79 16.05
C LYS A 289 -17.51 -8.71 15.25
N TYR A 290 -16.93 -9.07 14.11
CA TYR A 290 -16.28 -8.13 13.21
C TYR A 290 -17.21 -6.97 12.81
N LEU A 291 -18.46 -7.24 12.44
CA LEU A 291 -19.42 -6.20 12.08
C LEU A 291 -19.79 -5.27 13.25
N THR A 292 -19.88 -5.83 14.47
CA THR A 292 -20.09 -5.03 15.67
C THR A 292 -18.92 -4.06 15.87
N TYR A 293 -17.69 -4.57 15.82
CA TYR A 293 -16.47 -3.78 15.98
C TYR A 293 -16.22 -2.81 14.81
N ASN A 294 -16.64 -3.15 13.59
CA ASN A 294 -16.50 -2.28 12.41
C ASN A 294 -17.16 -0.91 12.60
N SER A 295 -18.30 -0.87 13.32
CA SER A 295 -18.99 0.36 13.71
C SER A 295 -18.58 0.89 15.10
N VAL A 296 -17.53 0.34 15.70
CA VAL A 296 -17.11 0.60 17.08
C VAL A 296 -18.28 0.39 18.06
N SER A 297 -18.98 -0.73 17.93
CA SER A 297 -20.13 -1.09 18.76
C SER A 297 -21.25 -0.02 18.75
N GLN A 298 -21.37 0.77 17.68
CA GLN A 298 -22.51 1.67 17.48
C GLN A 298 -23.79 0.86 17.28
N ALA A 299 -23.69 -0.24 16.54
CA ALA A 299 -24.72 -1.26 16.42
C ALA A 299 -24.15 -2.63 16.84
N VAL A 300 -24.89 -3.36 17.69
CA VAL A 300 -24.52 -4.71 18.10
C VAL A 300 -25.17 -5.71 17.14
N ASN A 301 -24.35 -6.55 16.51
CA ASN A 301 -24.78 -7.54 15.50
C ASN A 301 -25.67 -6.92 14.39
N PRO A 302 -25.18 -5.91 13.65
CA PRO A 302 -25.98 -5.28 12.60
C PRO A 302 -26.34 -6.30 11.51
N ALA A 303 -27.52 -6.14 10.91
CA ALA A 303 -27.95 -6.97 9.79
C ALA A 303 -27.00 -6.77 8.59
N CYS A 304 -26.57 -7.87 7.99
CA CYS A 304 -25.71 -7.89 6.82
C CYS A 304 -26.06 -9.13 6.01
N ASP A 305 -26.65 -8.91 4.83
CA ASP A 305 -27.01 -9.97 3.91
C ASP A 305 -25.76 -10.56 3.22
N LEU A 306 -25.97 -11.48 2.28
CA LEU A 306 -24.88 -12.12 1.57
C LEU A 306 -24.05 -11.12 0.74
N ASP A 307 -24.68 -10.12 0.12
CA ASP A 307 -23.94 -9.12 -0.66
C ASP A 307 -23.06 -8.26 0.25
N CYS A 308 -23.63 -7.77 1.36
CA CYS A 308 -22.90 -7.06 2.40
C CYS A 308 -21.73 -7.89 2.93
N LYS A 309 -21.93 -9.17 3.25
CA LYS A 309 -20.87 -10.07 3.71
C LYS A 309 -19.75 -10.19 2.68
N MET A 310 -20.09 -10.38 1.41
CA MET A 310 -19.10 -10.51 0.35
C MET A 310 -18.35 -9.21 0.08
N VAL A 311 -18.99 -8.04 0.19
CA VAL A 311 -18.30 -6.75 0.11
C VAL A 311 -17.26 -6.64 1.22
N HIS A 312 -17.59 -6.99 2.45
CA HIS A 312 -16.64 -6.97 3.57
C HIS A 312 -15.46 -7.93 3.33
N ILE A 313 -15.73 -9.20 3.03
CA ILE A 313 -14.69 -10.22 2.82
C ILE A 313 -13.78 -9.80 1.65
N CYS A 314 -14.35 -9.42 0.51
CA CYS A 314 -13.57 -9.08 -0.68
C CYS A 314 -12.80 -7.77 -0.53
N SER A 315 -13.34 -6.76 0.18
CA SER A 315 -12.56 -5.56 0.51
C SER A 315 -11.37 -5.90 1.41
N ILE A 316 -11.52 -6.80 2.38
CA ILE A 316 -10.42 -7.25 3.24
C ILE A 316 -9.36 -8.01 2.42
N THR A 317 -9.75 -8.91 1.52
CA THR A 317 -8.82 -9.84 0.86
C THR A 317 -8.26 -9.35 -0.47
N GLU A 318 -8.87 -8.36 -1.11
CA GLU A 318 -8.51 -7.90 -2.45
C GLU A 318 -8.31 -6.37 -2.51
N LEU A 319 -7.05 -5.96 -2.72
CA LEU A 319 -6.71 -4.54 -2.89
C LEU A 319 -6.86 -4.03 -4.32
N GLU A 320 -7.00 -4.92 -5.31
CA GLU A 320 -7.11 -4.55 -6.73
C GLU A 320 -8.56 -4.71 -7.21
N ARG A 321 -9.05 -3.74 -7.98
CA ARG A 321 -10.44 -3.67 -8.47
C ARG A 321 -10.91 -4.97 -9.12
N MET A 322 -10.12 -5.47 -10.08
CA MET A 322 -10.44 -6.70 -10.82
C MET A 322 -10.54 -7.92 -9.90
N ASN A 323 -9.66 -8.03 -8.91
CA ASN A 323 -9.68 -9.17 -7.99
C ASN A 323 -10.87 -9.09 -7.03
N PHE A 324 -11.21 -7.89 -6.55
CA PHE A 324 -12.42 -7.69 -5.76
C PHE A 324 -13.66 -8.11 -6.54
N ASP A 325 -13.79 -7.69 -7.80
CA ASP A 325 -14.96 -8.03 -8.62
C ASP A 325 -15.05 -9.54 -8.86
N LEU A 326 -13.92 -10.20 -9.12
CA LEU A 326 -13.86 -11.66 -9.19
C LEU A 326 -14.27 -12.31 -7.86
N CYS A 327 -13.74 -11.84 -6.73
CA CYS A 327 -14.08 -12.34 -5.40
C CYS A 327 -15.59 -12.28 -5.12
N LYS A 328 -16.26 -11.16 -5.48
CA LYS A 328 -17.71 -11.02 -5.31
C LYS A 328 -18.53 -11.99 -6.17
N THR A 329 -18.00 -12.42 -7.32
CA THR A 329 -18.73 -13.29 -8.27
C THR A 329 -18.59 -14.78 -7.95
N VAL A 330 -17.61 -15.17 -7.14
CA VAL A 330 -17.41 -16.57 -6.74
C VAL A 330 -18.42 -16.93 -5.66
N ASN A 331 -19.50 -17.62 -6.06
CA ASN A 331 -20.50 -18.14 -5.13
C ASN A 331 -19.90 -19.21 -4.17
N PRO A 332 -19.98 -19.03 -2.84
CA PRO A 332 -19.54 -20.03 -1.86
C PRO A 332 -20.24 -21.39 -1.98
N THR A 333 -21.44 -21.41 -2.54
CA THR A 333 -22.32 -22.60 -2.64
C THR A 333 -21.99 -23.54 -3.80
N LYS A 334 -20.97 -23.24 -4.62
CA LYS A 334 -20.43 -24.17 -5.61
C LYS A 334 -18.97 -24.52 -5.31
N THR A 335 -18.71 -25.11 -4.15
CA THR A 335 -17.55 -26.00 -4.02
C THR A 335 -17.80 -27.26 -4.84
N THR A 336 -17.60 -27.18 -6.16
CA THR A 336 -17.22 -28.37 -6.91
C THR A 336 -15.93 -28.88 -6.27
N LYS A 337 -15.97 -30.11 -5.74
CA LYS A 337 -14.78 -30.87 -5.34
C LYS A 337 -13.65 -30.56 -6.31
N MET A 338 -12.53 -30.03 -5.81
CA MET A 338 -11.32 -29.97 -6.61
C MET A 338 -11.06 -31.39 -7.13
N PRO A 339 -11.05 -31.61 -8.46
CA PRO A 339 -10.67 -32.92 -8.98
C PRO A 339 -9.23 -33.17 -8.56
N HIS A 340 -8.96 -34.37 -8.03
CA HIS A 340 -7.60 -34.88 -7.98
C HIS A 340 -6.94 -34.65 -9.34
N PRO A 341 -5.68 -34.17 -9.40
CA PRO A 341 -4.99 -34.02 -10.67
C PRO A 341 -4.77 -35.40 -11.27
N SER A 342 -5.58 -35.75 -12.27
CA SER A 342 -5.29 -36.84 -13.19
C SER A 342 -4.03 -36.49 -13.99
N PRO A 343 -3.21 -37.47 -14.41
CA PRO A 343 -2.02 -37.20 -15.22
C PRO A 343 -2.40 -36.50 -16.53
N PRO A 344 -1.55 -35.61 -17.05
CA PRO A 344 -1.90 -34.82 -18.22
C PRO A 344 -2.03 -35.72 -19.46
N THR A 345 -3.26 -35.81 -19.99
CA THR A 345 -3.50 -36.32 -21.33
C THR A 345 -3.19 -35.22 -22.35
N HIS A 346 -2.13 -35.44 -23.14
CA HIS A 346 -1.74 -34.55 -24.22
C HIS A 346 -2.78 -34.59 -25.36
N HIS A 347 -3.76 -33.69 -25.34
CA HIS A 347 -4.49 -33.32 -26.55
C HIS A 347 -3.84 -32.08 -27.17
N ARG A 348 -3.04 -32.32 -28.21
CA ARG A 348 -2.53 -31.26 -29.11
C ARG A 348 -3.73 -30.56 -29.75
N ARG A 349 -3.94 -29.29 -29.42
CA ARG A 349 -4.81 -28.41 -30.21
C ARG A 349 -4.17 -28.25 -31.60
N PRO A 350 -4.91 -28.39 -32.72
CA PRO A 350 -4.36 -28.17 -34.04
C PRO A 350 -3.96 -26.69 -34.17
N VAL A 351 -2.68 -26.46 -34.44
CA VAL A 351 -2.14 -25.13 -34.76
C VAL A 351 -2.77 -24.70 -36.08
N SER A 352 -3.38 -23.51 -36.10
CA SER A 352 -3.95 -22.94 -37.32
C SER A 352 -2.90 -22.92 -38.44
N LYS A 353 -3.24 -23.43 -39.63
CA LYS A 353 -2.33 -23.45 -40.79
C LYS A 353 -1.77 -22.05 -41.09
N THR A 354 -2.53 -21.00 -40.77
CA THR A 354 -2.11 -19.60 -40.88
C THR A 354 -0.86 -19.29 -40.05
N TYR A 355 -0.76 -19.81 -38.83
CA TYR A 355 0.41 -19.62 -37.97
C TYR A 355 1.66 -20.32 -38.52
N ILE A 356 1.48 -21.49 -39.15
CA ILE A 356 2.58 -22.22 -39.80
C ILE A 356 3.12 -21.39 -40.98
N TYR A 357 2.25 -20.83 -41.82
CA TYR A 357 2.68 -19.97 -42.93
C TYR A 357 3.39 -18.69 -42.48
N ILE A 358 2.96 -18.08 -41.36
CA ILE A 358 3.64 -16.90 -40.79
C ILE A 358 5.06 -17.25 -40.32
N ILE A 359 5.22 -18.38 -39.62
CA ILE A 359 6.54 -18.82 -39.11
C ILE A 359 7.47 -19.16 -40.28
N VAL A 360 6.98 -19.88 -41.29
CA VAL A 360 7.77 -20.23 -42.48
C VAL A 360 8.15 -18.97 -43.27
N GLY A 361 7.23 -18.01 -43.40
CA GLY A 361 7.50 -16.73 -44.06
C GLY A 361 8.58 -15.92 -43.33
N LEU A 362 8.50 -15.79 -42.01
CA LEU A 362 9.50 -15.11 -41.20
C LEU A 362 10.88 -15.79 -41.29
N ALA A 363 10.93 -17.12 -41.25
CA ALA A 363 12.17 -17.86 -41.39
C ALA A 363 12.83 -17.65 -42.76
N ALA A 364 12.04 -17.62 -43.83
CA ALA A 364 12.55 -17.35 -45.19
C ALA A 364 13.12 -15.94 -45.32
N VAL A 365 12.47 -14.93 -44.73
CA VAL A 365 12.96 -13.54 -44.74
C VAL A 365 14.29 -13.42 -44.00
N VAL A 366 14.40 -14.04 -42.82
CA VAL A 366 15.65 -14.07 -42.04
C VAL A 366 16.77 -14.76 -42.82
N PHE A 367 16.48 -15.88 -43.48
CA PHE A 367 17.45 -16.61 -44.28
C PHE A 367 17.96 -15.80 -45.49
N ILE A 368 17.06 -15.10 -46.19
CA ILE A 368 17.44 -14.20 -47.29
C ILE A 368 18.33 -13.06 -46.77
N LEU A 369 18.02 -12.51 -45.59
CA LEU A 369 18.83 -11.46 -44.96
C LEU A 369 20.27 -11.94 -44.70
N PHE A 370 20.43 -13.17 -44.20
CA PHE A 370 21.75 -13.78 -43.98
C PHE A 370 22.54 -13.98 -45.27
N ILE A 371 21.88 -14.40 -46.36
CA ILE A 371 22.53 -14.51 -47.67
C ILE A 371 23.01 -13.15 -48.17
N VAL A 372 22.17 -12.11 -48.07
CA VAL A 372 22.52 -10.76 -48.51
C VAL A 372 23.71 -10.22 -47.72
N VAL A 373 23.70 -10.37 -46.39
CA VAL A 373 24.83 -9.98 -45.52
C VAL A 373 26.09 -10.76 -45.89
N GLY A 374 25.98 -12.07 -46.11
CA GLY A 374 27.09 -12.92 -46.56
C GLY A 374 27.73 -12.44 -47.87
N ILE A 375 26.91 -12.10 -48.87
CA ILE A 375 27.37 -11.58 -50.17
C ILE A 375 28.09 -10.23 -49.98
N ILE A 376 27.56 -9.33 -49.14
CA ILE A 376 28.19 -8.04 -48.84
C ILE A 376 29.56 -8.25 -48.17
N CYS A 377 29.66 -9.17 -47.20
CA CYS A 377 30.92 -9.50 -46.53
C CYS A 377 31.96 -10.09 -47.49
N ILE A 378 31.55 -10.97 -48.41
CA ILE A 378 32.43 -11.56 -49.43
C ILE A 378 32.92 -10.48 -50.41
N ARG A 379 32.04 -9.57 -50.86
CA ARG A 379 32.43 -8.46 -51.73
C ARG A 379 33.42 -7.50 -51.06
N ARG A 380 33.24 -7.21 -49.76
CA ARG A 380 34.18 -6.37 -49.01
C ARG A 380 35.54 -7.02 -48.78
N ARG A 381 35.62 -8.36 -48.64
CA ARG A 381 36.91 -9.07 -48.51
C ARG A 381 37.76 -9.07 -49.78
N ARG A 382 37.18 -8.92 -50.98
CA ARG A 382 37.95 -8.87 -52.24
C ARG A 382 38.73 -7.57 -52.46
N HIS A 383 38.56 -6.54 -51.62
CA HIS A 383 39.27 -5.26 -51.73
C HIS A 383 40.40 -5.05 -50.70
N PHE A 384 40.76 -6.07 -49.92
CA PHE A 384 41.87 -5.97 -48.97
C PHE A 384 43.15 -6.60 -49.55
N ILE A 385 44.04 -5.76 -50.08
CA ILE A 385 45.44 -6.11 -50.42
C ILE A 385 46.28 -5.94 -49.14
N PRO A 386 46.99 -6.97 -48.63
CA PRO A 386 47.87 -6.80 -47.48
C PRO A 386 49.25 -6.28 -47.90
N TYR A 387 49.74 -5.25 -47.19
CA TYR A 387 51.12 -4.79 -47.24
C TYR A 387 52.09 -5.86 -46.74
N ARG A 388 53.20 -6.06 -47.47
CA ARG A 388 54.25 -7.05 -47.23
C ARG A 388 55.33 -6.45 -46.31
N PHE A 389 55.56 -7.00 -45.12
CA PHE A 389 56.73 -6.69 -44.29
C PHE A 389 57.77 -7.81 -44.43
N SER A 390 59.01 -7.46 -44.79
CA SER A 390 60.14 -8.39 -44.97
C SER A 390 60.85 -8.70 -43.64
N ARG A 391 61.17 -9.97 -43.43
CA ARG A 391 62.11 -10.47 -42.42
C ARG A 391 63.55 -10.10 -42.80
N PHE A 392 64.34 -9.65 -41.82
CA PHE A 392 65.78 -9.88 -41.79
C PHE A 392 66.13 -10.67 -40.53
N SER A 393 66.81 -11.79 -40.75
CA SER A 393 67.49 -12.61 -39.73
C SER A 393 68.98 -12.40 -39.95
N ASN A 394 69.74 -12.19 -38.88
CA ASN A 394 71.17 -12.52 -38.86
C ASN A 394 71.57 -12.97 -37.44
N SER A 395 72.04 -14.21 -37.36
CA SER A 395 72.87 -14.72 -36.27
C SER A 395 74.33 -14.32 -36.50
N LEU A 396 75.09 -14.09 -35.42
CA LEU A 396 76.47 -14.59 -35.19
C LEU A 396 77.15 -13.75 -34.10
N GLY A 397 77.90 -14.41 -33.21
CA GLY A 397 78.97 -13.74 -32.46
C GLY A 397 79.14 -14.18 -31.02
N ARG A 398 80.01 -15.18 -30.82
CA ARG A 398 80.62 -15.58 -29.55
C ARG A 398 81.36 -14.43 -28.86
N GLY A 399 81.45 -14.47 -27.53
CA GLY A 399 82.43 -13.74 -26.72
C GLY A 399 82.37 -14.17 -25.24
N PRO A 400 83.47 -14.54 -24.57
CA PRO A 400 83.44 -15.35 -23.33
C PRO A 400 83.91 -14.62 -22.05
N ILE A 401 83.65 -15.27 -20.91
CA ILE A 401 84.41 -15.28 -19.63
C ILE A 401 84.58 -13.94 -18.88
N ASN A 402 83.88 -13.79 -17.75
CA ASN A 402 84.38 -14.11 -16.40
C ASN A 402 83.24 -14.06 -15.38
#